data_AF-A0ABC8JSF9-F1
#
_entry.id   AF-A0ABC8JSF9-F1
#
_cell.length_a   1.000
_cell.length_b   1.000
_cell.length_c   1.000
_cell.angle_alpha   90.00
_cell.angle_beta   90.00
_cell.angle_gamma   90.00
#
_symmetry.space_group_name_H-M   'P 1'
#
loop_
_entity.id
_entity.type
_entity.pdbx_description
1 polymer ?
#
loop_
_entity_poly.entity_id
_entity_poly.type
_entity_poly.pdbx_seq_one_letter_code
_entity_poly.pdbx_strand_id
1 'polypeptide(L)'
;MQFEEPLDNFLSHDWPVGISDYGHSRTPIHQKPYFQEEIKARTLGSKPAAQLLETLKPRYWFSAHLHYKFAAAVQHMNDDLSGTKFLPWINAVQGKKIYRIRGCTF
;
A
#
# COMPACT_ATOMS: atom_id res chain seq x y z
N MET A 1 -4.17 20.34 12.40
CA MET A 1 -3.80 19.03 12.96
C MET A 1 -2.68 18.50 12.08
N GLN A 2 -1.43 18.59 12.54
CA GLN A 2 -0.26 18.10 11.81
C GLN A 2 0.42 17.06 12.70
N PHE A 3 0.81 15.94 12.10
CA PHE A 3 1.59 14.90 12.77
C PHE A 3 3.03 15.39 12.87
N GLU A 4 3.57 15.48 14.09
CA GLU A 4 4.97 15.86 14.33
C GLU A 4 5.94 14.69 14.14
N GLU A 5 5.42 13.45 14.09
CA GLU A 5 6.20 12.23 13.91
C GLU A 5 5.93 11.57 12.54
N PRO A 6 6.94 10.93 11.92
CA PRO A 6 6.77 10.22 10.66
C PRO A 6 5.77 9.06 10.81
N LEU A 7 4.77 9.02 9.91
CA LEU A 7 3.70 8.04 9.97
C LEU A 7 4.24 6.61 9.73
N ASP A 8 4.21 5.75 10.74
CA ASP A 8 4.73 4.39 10.58
C ASP A 8 3.80 3.50 9.74
N ASN A 9 2.49 3.53 9.99
CA ASN A 9 1.53 2.61 9.38
C ASN A 9 0.31 3.38 8.85
N PHE A 10 -0.08 3.10 7.60
CA PHE A 10 -1.31 3.58 7.00
C PHE A 10 -2.16 2.39 6.54
N LEU A 11 -3.48 2.46 6.79
CA LEU A 11 -4.44 1.43 6.38
C LEU A 11 -5.48 2.05 5.45
N SER A 12 -5.73 1.39 4.32
CA SER A 12 -6.82 1.73 3.40
C SER A 12 -7.63 0.48 3.02
N HIS A 13 -8.87 0.67 2.59
CA HIS A 13 -9.62 -0.42 1.96
C HIS A 13 -9.06 -0.69 0.56
N ASP A 14 -9.11 0.35 -0.29
CA ASP A 14 -8.66 0.28 -1.67
C ASP A 14 -7.16 0.51 -1.81
N TRP A 15 -6.60 -0.01 -2.90
CA TRP A 15 -5.20 0.17 -3.25
C TRP A 15 -4.98 1.57 -3.85
N PRO A 16 -3.82 2.21 -3.64
CA PRO A 16 -3.45 3.40 -4.40
C PRO A 16 -3.41 3.09 -5.90
N VAL A 17 -3.96 3.97 -6.74
CA VAL A 17 -3.80 3.84 -8.20
C VAL A 17 -2.32 3.81 -8.56
N GLY A 18 -1.94 2.89 -9.45
CA GLY A 18 -0.55 2.75 -9.92
C GLY A 18 0.36 1.97 -8.96
N ILE A 19 -0.13 1.51 -7.80
CA ILE A 19 0.71 0.73 -6.87
C ILE A 19 1.23 -0.58 -7.50
N SER A 20 0.50 -1.10 -8.49
CA SER A 20 0.89 -2.26 -9.30
C SER A 20 2.23 -2.08 -9.99
N ASP A 21 2.59 -0.85 -10.34
CA ASP A 21 3.81 -0.54 -11.10
C ASP A 21 5.07 -0.69 -10.23
N TYR A 22 4.89 -0.64 -8.91
CA TYR A 22 5.94 -0.80 -7.89
C TYR A 22 6.07 -2.26 -7.41
N GLY A 23 5.23 -3.17 -7.92
CA GLY A 23 5.31 -4.59 -7.65
C GLY A 23 6.24 -5.31 -8.63
N HIS A 24 6.56 -6.57 -8.33
CA HIS A 24 7.35 -7.36 -9.27
C HIS A 24 6.50 -7.70 -10.51
N SER A 25 7.08 -7.64 -11.71
CA SER A 25 6.34 -7.91 -12.96
C SER A 25 5.73 -9.32 -13.04
N ARG A 26 6.28 -10.28 -12.28
CA ARG A 26 5.74 -11.66 -12.16
C ARG A 26 4.60 -11.78 -11.15
N THR A 27 4.13 -10.68 -10.56
CA THR A 27 3.03 -10.76 -9.58
C THR A 27 1.76 -11.17 -10.30
N PRO A 28 0.93 -12.07 -9.73
CA PRO A 28 -0.13 -12.68 -10.53
C PRO A 28 -1.24 -11.69 -10.91
N ILE A 29 -1.26 -10.48 -10.33
CA ILE A 29 -2.10 -9.35 -10.75
C ILE A 29 -1.80 -8.90 -12.19
N HIS A 30 -0.53 -8.97 -12.62
CA HIS A 30 -0.14 -8.65 -14.00
C HIS A 30 -0.50 -9.76 -14.99
N GLN A 31 -0.80 -10.97 -14.51
CA GLN A 31 -1.10 -12.13 -15.35
C GLN A 31 -2.61 -12.29 -15.63
N LYS A 32 -3.46 -11.54 -14.92
CA LYS A 32 -4.91 -11.63 -15.06
C LYS A 32 -5.41 -10.59 -16.08
N PRO A 33 -6.11 -11.02 -17.16
CA PRO A 33 -6.52 -10.13 -18.25
C PRO A 33 -7.35 -8.92 -17.80
N TYR A 34 -8.26 -9.10 -16.85
CA TYR A 34 -9.15 -8.03 -16.38
C TYR A 34 -8.40 -6.90 -15.65
N PHE A 35 -7.38 -7.24 -14.86
CA PHE A 35 -6.56 -6.23 -14.20
C PHE A 35 -5.60 -5.53 -15.16
N GLN A 36 -5.18 -6.17 -16.25
CA GLN A 36 -4.26 -5.53 -17.20
C GLN A 36 -4.87 -4.28 -17.84
N GLU A 37 -6.15 -4.32 -18.19
CA GLU A 37 -6.84 -3.16 -18.75
C GLU A 37 -7.00 -2.06 -17.70
N GLU A 38 -7.42 -2.40 -16.48
CA GLU A 38 -7.58 -1.42 -15.39
C GLU A 38 -6.26 -0.80 -14.92
N ILE A 39 -5.17 -1.56 -14.91
CA ILE A 39 -3.82 -1.06 -14.61
C ILE A 39 -3.39 -0.08 -15.72
N LYS A 40 -3.52 -0.47 -16.99
CA LYS A 40 -3.18 0.40 -18.13
C LYS A 40 -4.04 1.67 -18.16
N ALA A 41 -5.33 1.55 -17.85
CA ALA A 41 -6.27 2.67 -17.79
C ALA A 41 -6.12 3.52 -16.51
N ARG A 42 -5.30 3.10 -15.55
CA ARG A 42 -5.16 3.72 -14.22
C ARG A 42 -6.49 3.89 -13.49
N THR A 43 -7.36 2.90 -13.63
CA THR A 43 -8.63 2.80 -12.92
C THR A 43 -8.58 1.79 -11.77
N LEU A 44 -7.56 0.92 -11.72
CA LEU A 44 -7.38 -0.01 -10.62
C LEU A 44 -6.95 0.75 -9.35
N GLY A 45 -7.85 0.80 -8.36
CA GLY A 45 -7.61 1.43 -7.07
C GLY A 45 -8.17 2.84 -6.94
N SER A 46 -7.70 3.57 -5.93
CA SER A 46 -8.20 4.87 -5.52
C SER A 46 -7.19 6.00 -5.76
N LYS A 47 -7.60 7.01 -6.54
CA LYS A 47 -6.82 8.24 -6.79
C LYS A 47 -6.51 9.04 -5.51
N PRO A 48 -7.48 9.28 -4.60
CA PRO A 48 -7.16 9.98 -3.35
C PRO A 48 -6.19 9.19 -2.47
N ALA A 49 -6.23 7.84 -2.50
CA ALA A 49 -5.25 7.02 -1.80
C ALA A 49 -3.82 7.21 -2.35
N ALA A 50 -3.66 7.37 -3.67
CA ALA A 50 -2.36 7.69 -4.27
C ALA A 50 -1.84 9.06 -3.83
N GLN A 51 -2.71 10.08 -3.78
CA GLN A 51 -2.34 11.41 -3.28
C GLN A 51 -1.90 11.36 -1.81
N LEU A 52 -2.59 10.56 -0.99
CA LEU A 52 -2.22 10.36 0.41
C LEU A 52 -0.90 9.60 0.57
N LEU A 53 -0.62 8.61 -0.29
CA LEU A 53 0.65 7.89 -0.30
C LEU A 53 1.84 8.83 -0.59
N GLU A 54 1.69 9.74 -1.56
CA GLU A 54 2.71 10.74 -1.90
C GLU A 54 2.88 11.81 -0.80
N THR A 55 1.79 12.16 -0.11
CA THR A 55 1.79 13.23 0.92
C THR A 55 2.29 12.73 2.27
N LEU A 56 1.78 11.59 2.74
CA LEU A 56 2.04 11.06 4.08
C LEU A 56 3.29 10.20 4.15
N LYS A 57 3.69 9.60 3.02
CA LYS A 57 4.87 8.73 2.87
C LYS A 57 5.08 7.77 4.05
N PRO A 58 4.06 6.97 4.42
CA PRO A 58 4.17 6.11 5.57
C PRO A 58 5.23 5.02 5.35
N ARG A 59 5.80 4.46 6.42
CA ARG A 59 6.76 3.35 6.27
C ARG A 59 6.09 2.07 5.79
N TYR A 60 4.85 1.83 6.23
CA TYR A 60 4.02 0.70 5.81
C TYR A 60 2.64 1.17 5.34
N TRP A 61 2.20 0.63 4.21
CA TRP A 61 0.86 0.84 3.69
C TRP A 61 0.17 -0.52 3.55
N PHE A 62 -1.00 -0.65 4.18
CA PHE A 62 -1.79 -1.86 4.12
C PHE A 62 -3.10 -1.61 3.38
N SER A 63 -3.41 -2.45 2.39
CA SER A 63 -4.70 -2.38 1.69
C SER A 63 -5.42 -3.71 1.62
N ALA A 64 -6.75 -3.66 1.69
CA ALA A 64 -7.64 -4.79 1.55
C ALA A 64 -8.20 -4.85 0.10
N HIS A 65 -9.44 -5.31 -0.08
CA HIS A 65 -10.21 -5.29 -1.32
C HIS A 65 -9.88 -6.39 -2.35
N LEU A 66 -8.70 -6.38 -2.98
CA LEU A 66 -8.48 -7.21 -4.18
C LEU A 66 -8.27 -8.72 -3.92
N HIS A 67 -8.31 -9.16 -2.65
CA HIS A 67 -8.08 -10.56 -2.22
C HIS A 67 -6.86 -11.23 -2.86
N TYR A 68 -5.87 -10.42 -3.23
CA TYR A 68 -4.66 -10.81 -3.94
C TYR A 68 -3.42 -10.67 -3.06
N LYS A 69 -2.51 -11.64 -3.17
CA LYS A 69 -1.18 -11.53 -2.56
C LYS A 69 -0.29 -10.68 -3.48
N PHE A 70 -0.06 -9.44 -3.09
CA PHE A 70 0.78 -8.48 -3.80
C PHE A 70 1.55 -7.63 -2.78
N ALA A 71 2.86 -7.52 -2.97
CA ALA A 71 3.69 -6.61 -2.20
C ALA A 71 4.47 -5.71 -3.14
N ALA A 72 4.61 -4.44 -2.77
CA ALA A 72 5.34 -3.44 -3.53
C ALA A 72 6.20 -2.57 -2.61
N ALA A 73 7.23 -1.96 -3.19
CA ALA A 73 8.07 -0.99 -2.50
C ALA A 73 8.07 0.31 -3.30
N VAL A 74 7.54 1.38 -2.70
CA VAL A 74 7.47 2.70 -3.32
C VAL A 74 8.63 3.53 -2.80
N GLN A 75 9.57 3.86 -3.68
CA GLN A 75 10.68 4.73 -3.35
C GLN A 75 10.26 6.18 -3.58
N HIS A 76 10.31 6.99 -2.54
CA HIS A 76 10.00 8.42 -2.62
C HIS A 76 11.28 9.18 -3.00
N MET A 77 11.24 9.96 -4.08
CA MET A 77 12.44 10.59 -4.69
C MET A 77 13.26 11.52 -3.78
N ASN A 78 12.69 11.99 -2.66
CA ASN A 78 13.31 13.02 -1.81
C ASN A 78 13.88 12.48 -0.48
N ASP A 79 13.92 11.16 -0.30
CA ASP A 79 14.44 10.54 0.91
C ASP A 79 15.10 9.20 0.54
N ASP A 80 16.42 9.14 0.63
CA ASP A 80 17.19 7.92 0.33
C ASP A 80 16.89 6.75 1.30
N LEU A 81 16.09 7.00 2.36
CA LEU A 81 15.77 6.04 3.42
C LEU A 81 14.26 5.81 3.65
N SER A 82 13.36 6.63 3.09
CA SER A 82 11.91 6.53 3.33
C SER A 82 11.20 5.89 2.14
N GLY A 83 11.36 4.58 1.98
CA GLY A 83 10.53 3.79 1.08
C GLY A 83 9.26 3.30 1.78
N THR A 84 8.09 3.43 1.16
CA THR A 84 6.85 2.84 1.68
C THR A 84 6.76 1.38 1.26
N LYS A 85 6.62 0.47 2.23
CA LYS A 85 6.34 -0.94 1.98
C LYS A 85 4.84 -1.17 1.89
N PHE A 86 4.36 -1.53 0.72
CA PHE A 86 2.96 -1.87 0.48
C PHE A 86 2.71 -3.36 0.71
N LEU A 87 1.73 -3.68 1.54
CA LEU A 87 1.37 -5.04 1.92
C LEU A 87 -0.14 -5.28 1.79
N PRO A 88 -0.56 -6.46 1.32
CA PRO A 88 -1.97 -6.80 1.21
C PRO A 88 -2.45 -7.33 2.56
N TRP A 89 -3.62 -6.89 3.03
CA TRP A 89 -4.16 -7.27 4.35
C TRP A 89 -4.69 -8.73 4.39
N ILE A 90 -4.71 -9.44 3.26
CA ILE A 90 -5.47 -10.69 3.06
C ILE A 90 -4.90 -11.93 3.78
N ASN A 91 -3.84 -11.80 4.57
CA ASN A 91 -3.35 -12.90 5.42
C ASN A 91 -3.27 -12.56 6.91
N ALA A 92 -4.05 -11.59 7.43
CA ALA A 92 -4.06 -11.30 8.87
C ALA A 92 -4.70 -12.40 9.75
N VAL A 93 -5.28 -13.45 9.15
CA VAL A 93 -5.86 -14.59 9.89
C VAL A 93 -5.32 -15.91 9.35
N GLN A 94 -4.14 -16.30 9.83
CA GLN A 94 -3.86 -17.64 10.37
C GLN A 94 -2.39 -17.73 10.82
N GLY A 95 -2.16 -17.31 12.06
CA GLY A 95 -0.94 -17.61 12.80
C GLY A 95 0.20 -16.61 12.64
N LYS A 96 0.48 -15.91 13.76
CA LYS A 96 1.72 -15.17 14.10
C LYS A 96 1.77 -13.67 13.72
N LYS A 97 2.00 -12.88 14.78
CA LYS A 97 2.25 -11.43 14.87
C LYS A 97 1.07 -10.51 14.55
N ILE A 98 0.22 -10.33 15.55
CA ILE A 98 -0.58 -9.12 15.72
C ILE A 98 0.42 -7.96 15.90
N TYR A 99 0.52 -7.06 14.93
CA TYR A 99 1.25 -5.81 15.12
C TYR A 99 0.45 -4.97 16.11
N ARG A 100 0.88 -4.98 17.38
CA ARG A 100 0.30 -4.14 18.43
C ARG A 100 0.60 -2.69 18.11
N ILE A 101 -0.36 -2.00 17.49
CA ILE A 101 -0.36 -0.53 17.41
C ILE A 101 -0.38 -0.06 18.86
N ARG A 102 0.73 0.53 19.33
CA ARG A 102 0.73 1.20 20.62
C ARG A 102 -0.16 2.42 20.47
N GLY A 103 -1.39 2.32 20.94
CA GLY A 103 -2.26 3.48 21.10
C GLY A 103 -1.59 4.44 22.07
N CYS A 104 -1.35 5.67 21.62
CA CYS A 104 -1.09 6.78 22.52
C CYS A 104 -2.35 6.98 23.38
N THR A 105 -2.22 6.72 24.68
CA THR A 105 -3.15 7.21 25.70
C THR A 105 -3.05 8.73 25.76
N PHE A 106 -4.21 9.39 25.77
CA PHE A 106 -4.39 10.83 25.94
C PHE A 106 -3.83 11.35 27.27
#